data_AF-A0A538R1C0-F1
#
_entry.id   AF-A0A538R1C0-F1
#
_cell.length_a   1.000
_cell.length_b   1.000
_cell.length_c   1.000
_cell.angle_alpha   90.00
_cell.angle_beta   90.00
_cell.angle_gamma   90.00
#
_symmetry.space_group_name_H-M   'P 1'
#
loop_
_entity.id
_entity.type
_entity.pdbx_description
1 polymer ?
#
loop_
_entity_poly.entity_id
_entity_poly.type
_entity_poly.pdbx_seq_one_letter_code
_entity_poly.pdbx_strand_id
1 'polypeptide(L)'
;MMLRIVTAAAVLSIHLVGCTEPEHLKEGTIRQSVVSDCPFSQPTVPIDPSREMLIRSRAVVDDPCRTTWNTDCPAETRGKWTFGRLMTVMSGATDETSVVARQFVGRWLNFWLHDQTIPEDNVPVRARGNIRAALLDRWLADSHCPIGTDPAICPLDLKAAPFRLLAIVNRIDMAGGLDTATGGPSPGELRFVFGAYNKTSPSLDPVLATVILEYRFPSTYTSLQWATLLHGLSAVDLPASPATGTDTTLFASQLQLITNLVVEPNAQAGNPSNGSTIAHVRTSEIAFDPTPDPDAQWEFRQFGLSCACILCQLIQTPVSQTPPTRANPTPDIPINSVSDFIVAHQVEILALRHIVPTSMLGGSSLSPSPDSTDPVIWAAAPNPLPVPDPMALSPSDYDAALRFRALVRHNFAISTCNGCHGIETNNTNQLFHIAPRGATTTSTLSSFVGLLSPLQSDDGHQATNSVAVTDPASTFDGLGSPIEFLYNEPWRRSCEIRRILDGGTVAFTAATGHN
;
A
#
# COMPACT_ATOMS: atom_id res chain seq x y z
N MET A 1 -33.32 9.79 -65.86
CA MET A 1 -34.45 10.18 -65.00
C MET A 1 -34.54 9.16 -63.87
N MET A 2 -34.33 9.65 -62.64
CA MET A 2 -34.54 9.00 -61.33
C MET A 2 -33.75 7.74 -60.92
N LEU A 3 -32.60 8.03 -60.30
CA LEU A 3 -32.09 7.55 -59.01
C LEU A 3 -33.07 6.73 -58.14
N ARG A 4 -32.60 5.58 -57.62
CA ARG A 4 -32.87 5.10 -56.25
C ARG A 4 -31.74 4.15 -55.82
N ILE A 5 -30.84 4.68 -55.00
CA ILE A 5 -29.86 3.92 -54.22
C ILE A 5 -30.62 3.35 -53.02
N VAL A 6 -30.65 2.02 -52.89
CA VAL A 6 -31.09 1.33 -51.67
C VAL A 6 -29.82 0.73 -51.07
N THR A 7 -29.31 1.38 -50.03
CA THR A 7 -28.24 0.87 -49.17
C THR A 7 -28.83 -0.25 -48.32
N ALA A 8 -28.38 -1.48 -48.57
CA ALA A 8 -28.60 -2.61 -47.67
C ALA A 8 -27.75 -2.40 -46.41
N ALA A 9 -28.39 -2.18 -45.27
CA ALA A 9 -27.74 -2.26 -43.97
C ALA A 9 -27.48 -3.74 -43.67
N ALA A 10 -26.27 -4.21 -43.97
CA ALA A 10 -25.78 -5.48 -43.48
C ALA A 10 -25.61 -5.35 -41.95
N VAL A 11 -26.49 -6.00 -41.20
CA VAL A 11 -26.30 -6.27 -39.77
C VAL A 11 -25.10 -7.21 -39.68
N LEU A 12 -23.93 -6.64 -39.43
CA LEU A 12 -22.73 -7.40 -39.14
C LEU A 12 -22.87 -7.92 -37.70
N SER A 13 -23.45 -9.10 -37.55
CA SER A 13 -23.39 -9.87 -36.31
C SER A 13 -21.93 -10.22 -36.04
N ILE A 14 -21.24 -9.38 -35.29
CA ILE A 14 -19.90 -9.67 -34.76
C ILE A 14 -20.07 -10.84 -33.80
N HIS A 15 -19.87 -12.04 -34.32
CA HIS A 15 -19.62 -13.21 -33.51
C HIS A 15 -18.21 -13.00 -32.97
N LEU A 16 -18.12 -12.63 -31.69
CA LEU A 16 -16.89 -12.68 -30.92
C LEU A 16 -16.38 -14.12 -30.96
N VAL A 17 -15.54 -14.43 -31.94
CA VAL A 17 -14.68 -15.60 -31.91
C VAL A 17 -13.72 -15.34 -30.76
N GLY A 18 -13.99 -15.98 -29.63
CA GLY A 18 -13.15 -15.94 -28.46
C GLY A 18 -11.73 -16.37 -28.83
N CYS A 19 -10.81 -15.43 -28.84
CA CYS A 19 -9.48 -15.73 -28.35
C CYS A 19 -9.67 -16.02 -26.86
N THR A 20 -9.68 -17.29 -26.49
CA THR A 20 -9.49 -17.69 -25.10
C THR A 20 -8.09 -17.24 -24.71
N GLU A 21 -7.97 -16.01 -24.23
CA GLU A 21 -6.91 -15.73 -23.26
C GLU A 21 -7.10 -16.72 -22.10
N PRO A 22 -6.02 -17.25 -21.52
CA PRO A 22 -6.14 -18.01 -20.29
C PRO A 22 -6.97 -17.19 -19.29
N GLU A 23 -7.88 -17.82 -18.54
CA GLU A 23 -8.67 -17.21 -17.46
C GLU A 23 -7.77 -16.71 -16.30
N HIS A 24 -6.85 -15.80 -16.56
CA HIS A 24 -5.86 -15.32 -15.62
C HIS A 24 -6.07 -13.82 -15.48
N LEU A 25 -6.08 -13.37 -14.21
CA LEU A 25 -6.50 -12.05 -13.69
C LEU A 25 -7.98 -11.99 -13.24
N LYS A 26 -8.22 -12.54 -12.03
CA LYS A 26 -9.53 -12.64 -11.36
C LYS A 26 -9.66 -11.71 -10.14
N GLU A 27 -8.79 -10.71 -10.04
CA GLU A 27 -8.92 -9.72 -8.98
C GLU A 27 -9.86 -8.62 -9.45
N GLY A 28 -10.80 -8.24 -8.57
CA GLY A 28 -11.86 -7.33 -8.95
C GLY A 28 -12.96 -8.01 -9.78
N THR A 29 -13.31 -9.26 -9.43
CA THR A 29 -14.61 -9.87 -9.72
C THR A 29 -15.51 -9.74 -8.48
N ILE A 30 -16.85 -9.72 -8.63
CA ILE A 30 -17.83 -9.66 -7.50
C ILE A 30 -17.52 -10.69 -6.41
N ARG A 31 -16.98 -11.84 -6.81
CA ARG A 31 -16.27 -12.75 -5.92
C ARG A 31 -14.86 -12.89 -6.44
N GLN A 32 -13.82 -12.61 -5.65
CA GLN A 32 -12.47 -13.07 -6.02
C GLN A 32 -12.52 -14.60 -6.14
N SER A 33 -12.69 -15.14 -7.35
CA SER A 33 -12.88 -16.59 -7.57
C SER A 33 -11.62 -17.41 -7.26
N VAL A 34 -10.50 -16.73 -7.00
CA VAL A 34 -9.23 -17.32 -6.52
C VAL A 34 -9.24 -17.55 -5.00
N VAL A 35 -10.25 -17.04 -4.29
CA VAL A 35 -10.43 -17.32 -2.86
C VAL A 35 -10.84 -18.79 -2.61
N SER A 36 -11.44 -19.48 -3.58
CA SER A 36 -11.75 -20.91 -3.46
C SER A 36 -10.79 -21.83 -4.22
N ASP A 37 -10.15 -21.43 -5.31
CA ASP A 37 -9.43 -22.37 -6.18
C ASP A 37 -8.01 -21.92 -6.52
N CYS A 38 -7.10 -21.99 -5.54
CA CYS A 38 -5.68 -21.81 -5.82
C CYS A 38 -5.12 -23.08 -6.48
N PRO A 39 -4.70 -23.07 -7.76
CA PRO A 39 -4.30 -24.29 -8.48
C PRO A 39 -2.91 -24.80 -8.08
N PHE A 40 -2.18 -24.03 -7.27
CA PHE A 40 -0.80 -24.33 -6.90
C PHE A 40 -0.75 -25.20 -5.64
N SER A 41 -0.06 -26.33 -5.76
CA SER A 41 0.02 -27.36 -4.72
C SER A 41 1.25 -27.25 -3.82
N GLN A 42 2.26 -26.47 -4.22
CA GLN A 42 3.45 -26.16 -3.43
C GLN A 42 3.29 -24.85 -2.67
N PRO A 43 3.99 -24.66 -1.53
CA PRO A 43 4.75 -25.67 -0.80
C PRO A 43 3.82 -26.59 0.01
N THR A 44 4.29 -27.80 0.34
CA THR A 44 3.54 -28.73 1.22
C THR A 44 3.45 -28.22 2.66
N VAL A 45 4.40 -27.39 3.08
CA VAL A 45 4.33 -26.66 4.35
C VAL A 45 3.41 -25.46 4.14
N PRO A 46 2.36 -25.26 4.95
CA PRO A 46 1.47 -24.12 4.77
C PRO A 46 2.20 -22.77 4.87
N ILE A 47 1.80 -21.83 4.01
CA ILE A 47 2.12 -20.42 4.14
C ILE A 47 1.53 -19.91 5.47
N ASP A 48 2.36 -19.37 6.37
CA ASP A 48 1.90 -18.70 7.59
C ASP A 48 2.01 -17.17 7.43
N PRO A 49 0.89 -16.46 7.15
CA PRO A 49 0.93 -15.02 6.92
C PRO A 49 1.55 -14.22 8.07
N SER A 50 1.48 -14.72 9.31
CA SER A 50 2.03 -14.02 10.48
C SER A 50 3.55 -14.14 10.61
N ARG A 51 4.15 -15.11 9.91
CA ARG A 51 5.59 -15.41 9.93
C ARG A 51 6.31 -15.03 8.65
N GLU A 52 5.63 -14.96 7.51
CA GLU A 52 6.30 -14.71 6.23
C GLU A 52 5.67 -13.61 5.36
N MET A 53 4.51 -13.06 5.70
CA MET A 53 3.84 -12.03 4.88
C MET A 53 3.64 -10.69 5.59
N LEU A 54 3.04 -10.70 6.80
CA LEU A 54 2.82 -9.53 7.66
C LEU A 54 3.33 -9.83 9.06
N ILE A 55 4.63 -9.67 9.27
CA ILE A 55 5.30 -9.99 10.53
C ILE A 55 5.13 -8.81 11.50
N ARG A 56 4.16 -8.94 12.41
CA ARG A 56 3.81 -7.93 13.43
C ARG A 56 4.01 -8.40 14.87
N SER A 57 4.48 -9.64 15.07
CA SER A 57 4.68 -10.20 16.42
C SER A 57 5.59 -9.30 17.25
N ARG A 58 5.24 -9.11 18.52
CA ARG A 58 6.07 -8.34 19.47
C ARG A 58 7.46 -8.94 19.64
N ALA A 59 7.64 -10.26 19.41
CA ALA A 59 8.96 -10.88 19.38
C ALA A 59 9.91 -10.31 18.30
N VAL A 60 9.36 -9.56 17.33
CA VAL A 60 10.09 -8.89 16.26
C VAL A 60 9.99 -7.37 16.43
N VAL A 61 8.77 -6.83 16.55
CA VAL A 61 8.55 -5.38 16.53
C VAL A 61 8.92 -4.67 17.83
N ASP A 62 9.11 -5.43 18.92
CA ASP A 62 9.66 -4.97 20.19
C ASP A 62 11.00 -5.68 20.51
N ASP A 63 11.70 -6.24 19.51
CA ASP A 63 13.03 -6.84 19.71
C ASP A 63 14.00 -5.80 20.31
N PRO A 64 14.50 -6.01 21.54
CA PRO A 64 15.22 -4.97 22.28
C PRO A 64 16.53 -4.58 21.61
N CYS A 65 17.12 -5.44 20.78
CA CYS A 65 18.36 -5.12 20.08
C CYS A 65 18.11 -4.50 18.72
N ARG A 66 17.11 -4.95 17.96
CA ARG A 66 16.90 -4.49 16.58
C ARG A 66 16.00 -3.27 16.47
N THR A 67 15.06 -3.08 17.38
CA THR A 67 14.12 -1.95 17.33
C THR A 67 14.46 -0.84 18.34
N THR A 68 15.57 -0.96 19.05
CA THR A 68 16.09 0.08 19.96
C THR A 68 17.60 0.32 19.76
N TRP A 69 18.13 1.32 20.46
CA TRP A 69 19.56 1.66 20.47
C TRP A 69 20.31 1.14 21.71
N ASN A 70 19.79 0.09 22.36
CA ASN A 70 20.40 -0.49 23.56
C ASN A 70 21.90 -0.79 23.35
N THR A 71 22.75 -0.14 24.15
CA THR A 71 24.21 -0.26 24.03
C THR A 71 24.77 -1.58 24.52
N ASP A 72 23.98 -2.35 25.29
CA ASP A 72 24.36 -3.69 25.74
C ASP A 72 24.18 -4.72 24.62
N CYS A 73 23.37 -4.40 23.61
CA CYS A 73 23.18 -5.27 22.46
C CYS A 73 24.41 -5.28 21.54
N PRO A 74 24.71 -6.43 20.90
CA PRO A 74 25.78 -6.54 19.91
C PRO A 74 25.61 -5.54 18.75
N ALA A 75 26.72 -5.00 18.24
CA ALA A 75 26.70 -3.93 17.23
C ALA A 75 26.00 -4.36 15.93
N GLU A 76 26.06 -5.64 15.59
CA GLU A 76 25.44 -6.24 14.40
C GLU A 76 23.91 -6.36 14.49
N THR A 77 23.33 -6.29 15.69
CA THR A 77 21.87 -6.32 15.88
C THR A 77 21.31 -4.95 16.26
N ARG A 78 22.13 -4.10 16.89
CA ARG A 78 21.74 -2.80 17.44
C ARG A 78 21.05 -1.91 16.40
N GLY A 79 19.79 -1.57 16.65
CA GLY A 79 19.01 -0.58 15.91
C GLY A 79 18.66 -0.96 14.48
N LYS A 80 18.90 -2.21 14.04
CA LYS A 80 18.78 -2.65 12.64
C LYS A 80 17.42 -2.41 11.98
N TRP A 81 16.34 -2.37 12.76
CA TRP A 81 14.97 -2.13 12.30
C TRP A 81 14.37 -0.85 12.89
N THR A 82 15.19 0.08 13.36
CA THR A 82 14.72 1.41 13.77
C THR A 82 14.50 2.31 12.56
N PHE A 83 13.54 3.23 12.68
CA PHE A 83 13.33 4.27 11.66
C PHE A 83 14.62 5.05 11.38
N GLY A 84 15.32 5.46 12.44
CA GLY A 84 16.58 6.20 12.34
C GLY A 84 17.63 5.46 11.52
N ARG A 85 17.87 4.17 11.79
CA ARG A 85 18.83 3.35 11.03
C ARG A 85 18.46 3.24 9.56
N LEU A 86 17.20 2.94 9.25
CA LEU A 86 16.76 2.72 7.88
C LEU A 86 16.81 4.02 7.06
N MET A 87 16.46 5.17 7.67
CA MET A 87 16.61 6.48 7.01
C MET A 87 18.09 6.88 6.81
N THR A 88 18.96 6.55 7.76
CA THR A 88 20.41 6.75 7.64
C THR A 88 20.99 5.98 6.46
N VAL A 89 20.68 4.68 6.37
CA VAL A 89 21.19 3.85 5.27
C VAL A 89 20.58 4.30 3.94
N MET A 90 19.28 4.65 3.93
CA MET A 90 18.61 5.18 2.74
C MET A 90 19.25 6.46 2.20
N SER A 91 19.76 7.34 3.09
CA SER A 91 20.47 8.56 2.69
C SER A 91 21.90 8.30 2.18
N GLY A 92 22.35 7.03 2.15
CA GLY A 92 23.70 6.63 1.77
C GLY A 92 24.74 6.85 2.87
N ALA A 93 24.32 7.23 4.08
CA ALA A 93 25.20 7.40 5.22
C ALA A 93 25.40 6.08 5.98
N THR A 94 26.49 5.96 6.74
CA THR A 94 26.81 4.73 7.48
C THR A 94 26.41 4.77 8.94
N ASP A 95 26.20 5.97 9.50
CA ASP A 95 25.87 6.19 10.90
C ASP A 95 24.83 7.31 11.10
N GLU A 96 24.10 7.22 12.21
CA GLU A 96 22.94 8.03 12.54
C GLU A 96 23.30 9.42 13.05
N THR A 97 24.60 9.67 13.28
CA THR A 97 25.13 10.98 13.64
C THR A 97 25.57 11.80 12.44
N SER A 98 25.64 11.18 11.25
CA SER A 98 26.01 11.82 10.00
C SER A 98 25.13 13.03 9.70
N VAL A 99 25.78 14.15 9.36
CA VAL A 99 25.11 15.38 8.91
C VAL A 99 24.22 15.10 7.68
N VAL A 100 24.66 14.20 6.79
CA VAL A 100 23.89 13.83 5.59
C VAL A 100 22.57 13.17 5.98
N ALA A 101 22.61 12.18 6.88
CA ALA A 101 21.40 11.48 7.32
C ALA A 101 20.44 12.41 8.08
N ARG A 102 20.97 13.24 8.97
CA ARG A 102 20.16 14.19 9.76
C ARG A 102 19.48 15.23 8.89
N GLN A 103 20.20 15.80 7.92
CA GLN A 103 19.62 16.73 6.96
C GLN A 103 18.65 16.05 5.98
N PHE A 104 18.92 14.80 5.59
CA PHE A 104 18.01 14.02 4.74
C PHE A 104 16.63 13.88 5.38
N VAL A 105 16.60 13.46 6.65
CA VAL A 105 15.37 13.34 7.45
C VAL A 105 14.76 14.72 7.73
N GLY A 106 15.59 15.71 8.08
CA GLY A 106 15.12 17.07 8.34
C GLY A 106 14.43 17.72 7.15
N ARG A 107 15.01 17.59 5.94
CA ARG A 107 14.39 18.06 4.69
C ARG A 107 13.09 17.33 4.38
N TRP A 108 13.01 16.04 4.68
CA TRP A 108 11.77 15.28 4.53
C TRP A 108 10.67 15.78 5.48
N LEU A 109 10.98 16.11 6.74
CA LEU A 109 9.99 16.65 7.68
C LEU A 109 9.45 18.04 7.29
N ASN A 110 10.19 18.80 6.47
CA ASN A 110 9.74 20.10 5.98
C ASN A 110 8.54 20.03 5.03
N PHE A 111 8.25 18.88 4.42
CA PHE A 111 7.09 18.72 3.51
C PHE A 111 5.74 18.96 4.21
N TRP A 112 5.67 18.82 5.54
CA TRP A 112 4.46 19.14 6.33
C TRP A 112 4.45 20.58 6.85
N LEU A 113 5.56 21.31 6.77
CA LEU A 113 5.64 22.68 7.28
C LEU A 113 5.32 23.74 6.22
N HIS A 114 5.32 23.34 4.95
CA HIS A 114 5.10 24.22 3.81
C HIS A 114 4.26 23.55 2.74
N ASP A 115 3.50 24.35 1.98
CA ASP A 115 2.78 23.87 0.80
C ASP A 115 3.78 23.37 -0.25
N GLN A 116 3.41 22.29 -0.94
CA GLN A 116 4.26 21.59 -1.90
C GLN A 116 3.58 21.61 -3.26
N THR A 117 4.25 22.14 -4.27
CA THR A 117 3.72 22.10 -5.63
C THR A 117 4.24 20.86 -6.34
N ILE A 118 3.32 20.00 -6.77
CA ILE A 118 3.61 18.84 -7.61
C ILE A 118 3.24 19.20 -9.06
N PRO A 119 4.19 19.16 -10.02
CA PRO A 119 3.97 19.65 -11.38
C PRO A 119 2.75 19.05 -12.09
N GLU A 120 2.47 17.78 -11.84
CA GLU A 120 1.41 17.01 -12.48
C GLU A 120 0.02 17.51 -12.10
N ASP A 121 -0.14 18.05 -10.88
CA ASP A 121 -1.46 18.35 -10.32
C ASP A 121 -1.79 19.85 -10.37
N ASN A 122 -0.80 20.74 -10.52
CA ASN A 122 -0.94 22.21 -10.46
C ASN A 122 -1.69 22.75 -9.22
N VAL A 123 -1.98 21.90 -8.24
CA VAL A 123 -2.59 22.24 -6.95
C VAL A 123 -1.57 21.92 -5.87
N PRO A 124 -1.31 22.86 -4.95
CA PRO A 124 -0.39 22.60 -3.86
C PRO A 124 -0.95 21.52 -2.92
N VAL A 125 -0.11 20.55 -2.58
CA VAL A 125 -0.32 19.70 -1.41
C VAL A 125 -0.05 20.56 -0.19
N ARG A 126 -1.09 20.76 0.64
CA ARG A 126 -1.04 21.76 1.71
C ARG A 126 -0.10 21.36 2.85
N ALA A 127 0.45 22.37 3.52
CA ALA A 127 1.12 22.19 4.79
C ALA A 127 0.16 21.62 5.85
N ARG A 128 0.74 20.88 6.79
CA ARG A 128 0.06 20.16 7.87
C ARG A 128 0.76 20.39 9.20
N GLY A 129 0.54 21.59 9.72
CA GLY A 129 1.29 22.16 10.84
C GLY A 129 1.16 21.41 12.17
N ASN A 130 0.09 20.61 12.37
CA ASN A 130 -0.10 19.84 13.60
C ASN A 130 0.98 18.76 13.81
N ILE A 131 1.78 18.43 12.80
CA ILE A 131 3.01 17.63 12.94
C ILE A 131 3.95 18.16 14.04
N ARG A 132 3.98 19.50 14.23
CA ARG A 132 4.80 20.17 15.27
C ARG A 132 4.47 19.63 16.65
N ALA A 133 3.22 19.80 17.07
CA ALA A 133 2.75 19.36 18.37
C ALA A 133 2.65 17.83 18.49
N ALA A 134 2.25 17.14 17.41
CA ALA A 134 2.05 15.70 17.42
C ALA A 134 3.37 14.92 17.58
N LEU A 135 4.49 15.44 17.04
CA LEU A 135 5.70 14.64 16.88
C LEU A 135 7.00 15.48 16.90
N LEU A 136 7.07 16.54 16.10
CA LEU A 136 8.34 17.18 15.74
C LEU A 136 8.96 18.01 16.87
N ASP A 137 8.18 18.78 17.62
CA ASP A 137 8.73 19.69 18.64
C ASP A 137 9.38 18.94 19.79
N ARG A 138 8.81 17.78 20.18
CA ARG A 138 9.46 16.94 21.18
C ARG A 138 10.75 16.31 20.66
N TRP A 139 10.79 15.93 19.39
CA TRP A 139 12.00 15.41 18.76
C TRP A 139 13.10 16.48 18.65
N LEU A 140 12.75 17.73 18.32
CA LEU A 140 13.67 18.86 18.34
C LEU A 140 14.26 19.07 19.75
N ALA A 141 13.41 19.05 20.79
CA ALA A 141 13.86 19.19 22.17
C ALA A 141 14.81 18.06 22.59
N ASP A 142 14.48 16.79 22.26
CA ASP A 142 15.36 15.65 22.55
C ASP A 142 16.69 15.72 21.74
N SER A 143 16.68 16.42 20.61
CA SER A 143 17.86 16.71 19.79
C SER A 143 18.65 17.94 20.25
N HIS A 144 18.27 18.55 21.38
CA HIS A 144 18.86 19.78 21.92
C HIS A 144 18.75 20.99 20.98
N CYS A 145 17.71 21.01 20.13
CA CYS A 145 17.38 22.14 19.27
C CYS A 145 16.27 23.00 19.89
N PRO A 146 16.28 24.33 19.68
CA PRO A 146 15.15 25.16 20.05
C PRO A 146 13.87 24.70 19.36
N ILE A 147 12.77 24.60 20.11
CA ILE A 147 11.44 24.30 19.56
C ILE A 147 11.08 25.34 18.49
N GLY A 148 10.44 24.89 17.40
CA GLY A 148 10.10 25.75 16.26
C GLY A 148 11.20 25.90 15.21
N THR A 149 12.43 25.45 15.49
CA THR A 149 13.53 25.44 14.50
C THR A 149 13.15 24.60 13.27
N ASP A 150 13.65 24.99 12.10
CA ASP A 150 13.58 24.20 10.88
C ASP A 150 14.35 22.86 11.08
N PRO A 151 13.68 21.70 10.94
CA PRO A 151 14.31 20.40 11.11
C PRO A 151 15.43 20.10 10.10
N ALA A 152 15.49 20.76 8.95
CA ALA A 152 16.61 20.63 8.00
C ALA A 152 17.89 21.34 8.45
N ILE A 153 17.77 22.32 9.37
CA ILE A 153 18.89 23.07 9.94
C ILE A 153 19.31 22.46 11.28
N CYS A 154 18.35 21.99 12.08
CA CYS A 154 18.63 21.29 13.33
C CYS A 154 19.28 19.92 13.06
N PRO A 155 20.38 19.57 13.75
CA PRO A 155 20.93 18.22 13.71
C PRO A 155 20.07 17.26 14.55
N LEU A 156 18.92 16.84 14.00
CA LEU A 156 18.01 15.90 14.67
C LEU A 156 18.75 14.62 15.12
N ASP A 157 18.51 14.20 16.36
CA ASP A 157 19.00 12.91 16.84
C ASP A 157 18.12 11.79 16.28
N LEU A 158 18.59 11.11 15.25
CA LEU A 158 17.86 10.01 14.62
C LEU A 158 17.64 8.82 15.57
N LYS A 159 18.40 8.72 16.67
CA LYS A 159 18.15 7.72 17.71
C LYS A 159 16.95 8.05 18.59
N ALA A 160 16.56 9.32 18.63
CA ALA A 160 15.41 9.81 19.37
C ALA A 160 14.12 9.85 18.53
N ALA A 161 14.16 9.38 17.27
CA ALA A 161 13.04 9.42 16.34
C ALA A 161 11.77 8.78 16.95
N PRO A 162 10.63 9.49 16.99
CA PRO A 162 9.38 9.07 17.62
C PRO A 162 8.55 8.10 16.75
N PHE A 163 9.21 7.08 16.22
CA PHE A 163 8.60 6.04 15.38
C PHE A 163 8.90 4.66 15.94
N ARG A 164 7.89 3.80 16.01
CA ARG A 164 8.04 2.39 16.40
C ARG A 164 7.64 1.48 15.25
N LEU A 165 8.32 0.34 15.15
CA LEU A 165 7.99 -0.66 14.13
C LEU A 165 6.61 -1.26 14.42
N LEU A 166 5.78 -1.34 13.38
CA LEU A 166 4.44 -1.94 13.39
C LEU A 166 4.45 -3.31 12.72
N ALA A 167 5.16 -3.42 11.60
CA ALA A 167 5.30 -4.66 10.85
C ALA A 167 6.50 -4.63 9.90
N ILE A 168 7.02 -5.81 9.59
CA ILE A 168 7.81 -6.07 8.39
C ILE A 168 6.92 -6.86 7.43
N VAL A 169 6.69 -6.31 6.24
CA VAL A 169 5.74 -6.85 5.25
C VAL A 169 6.51 -7.34 4.04
N ASN A 170 6.35 -8.61 3.71
CA ASN A 170 6.89 -9.21 2.50
C ASN A 170 5.82 -9.23 1.41
N ARG A 171 6.07 -8.54 0.31
CA ARG A 171 5.23 -8.49 -0.88
C ARG A 171 5.83 -9.24 -2.07
N ILE A 172 6.46 -10.40 -1.83
CA ILE A 172 6.94 -11.26 -2.92
C ILE A 172 5.78 -11.74 -3.81
N ASP A 173 4.53 -11.70 -3.30
CA ASP A 173 3.31 -11.92 -4.08
C ASP A 173 3.17 -11.00 -5.31
N MET A 174 3.85 -9.84 -5.32
CA MET A 174 3.83 -8.94 -6.47
C MET A 174 4.74 -9.41 -7.62
N ALA A 175 5.64 -10.37 -7.38
CA ALA A 175 6.67 -10.71 -8.35
C ALA A 175 6.08 -11.27 -9.65
N GLY A 176 6.46 -10.68 -10.79
CA GLY A 176 5.89 -11.01 -12.10
C GLY A 176 4.55 -10.33 -12.42
N GLY A 177 3.98 -9.55 -11.47
CA GLY A 177 2.89 -8.61 -11.71
C GLY A 177 3.38 -7.30 -12.32
N LEU A 178 2.48 -6.35 -12.60
CA LEU A 178 2.83 -5.03 -13.15
C LEU A 178 3.39 -4.10 -12.05
N ASP A 179 4.61 -3.60 -12.23
CA ASP A 179 5.14 -2.44 -11.49
C ASP A 179 4.72 -1.17 -12.24
N THR A 180 3.69 -0.52 -11.74
CA THR A 180 3.08 0.70 -12.28
C THR A 180 4.04 1.89 -12.34
N ALA A 181 5.11 1.90 -11.52
CA ALA A 181 6.13 2.93 -11.57
C ALA A 181 7.10 2.76 -12.76
N THR A 182 7.28 1.53 -13.27
CA THR A 182 8.19 1.24 -14.40
C THR A 182 7.48 0.77 -15.66
N GLY A 183 6.21 0.34 -15.56
CA GLY A 183 5.47 -0.38 -16.58
C GLY A 183 5.95 -1.82 -16.83
N GLY A 184 6.94 -2.30 -16.07
CA GLY A 184 7.56 -3.62 -16.22
C GLY A 184 7.11 -4.64 -15.18
N PRO A 185 7.68 -5.86 -15.18
CA PRO A 185 7.40 -6.85 -14.15
C PRO A 185 7.98 -6.39 -12.79
N SER A 186 7.17 -6.45 -11.75
CA SER A 186 7.61 -6.17 -10.38
C SER A 186 8.54 -7.27 -9.87
N PRO A 187 9.63 -6.92 -9.15
CA PRO A 187 10.49 -7.89 -8.48
C PRO A 187 9.90 -8.39 -7.15
N GLY A 188 8.78 -7.83 -6.69
CA GLY A 188 8.32 -7.94 -5.31
C GLY A 188 8.97 -6.90 -4.39
N GLU A 189 8.43 -6.75 -3.19
CA GLU A 189 8.89 -5.73 -2.25
C GLU A 189 9.02 -6.25 -0.81
N LEU A 190 9.89 -5.61 -0.03
CA LEU A 190 9.92 -5.70 1.42
C LEU A 190 9.60 -4.32 1.99
N ARG A 191 8.67 -4.25 2.94
CA ARG A 191 8.24 -3.00 3.55
C ARG A 191 8.49 -2.99 5.06
N PHE A 192 8.94 -1.85 5.57
CA PHE A 192 8.96 -1.56 7.00
C PHE A 192 7.88 -0.52 7.30
N VAL A 193 6.94 -0.88 8.16
CA VAL A 193 5.82 0.00 8.53
C VAL A 193 6.08 0.54 9.93
N PHE A 194 6.16 1.85 10.06
CA PHE A 194 6.36 2.56 11.32
C PHE A 194 5.13 3.34 11.71
N GLY A 195 4.83 3.39 13.00
CA GLY A 195 3.80 4.25 13.58
C GLY A 195 4.44 5.34 14.43
N ALA A 196 3.96 6.55 14.25
CA ALA A 196 4.32 7.67 15.11
C ALA A 196 3.77 7.48 16.52
N TYR A 197 4.45 8.01 17.54
CA TYR A 197 3.94 8.03 18.90
C TYR A 197 4.30 9.32 19.63
N ASN A 198 3.45 9.73 20.55
CA ASN A 198 3.61 10.95 21.31
C ASN A 198 4.56 10.71 22.49
N LYS A 199 5.80 11.18 22.37
CA LYS A 199 6.83 11.11 23.43
C LYS A 199 6.54 11.99 24.66
N THR A 200 5.57 12.90 24.59
CA THR A 200 5.13 13.67 25.76
C THR A 200 4.12 12.93 26.62
N SER A 201 3.43 11.92 26.06
CA SER A 201 2.54 11.05 26.82
C SER A 201 3.36 10.05 27.64
N PRO A 202 3.09 9.90 28.96
CA PRO A 202 3.71 8.87 29.78
C PRO A 202 3.50 7.44 29.23
N SER A 203 2.39 7.21 28.54
CA SER A 203 2.01 5.93 27.94
C SER A 203 2.59 5.73 26.54
N LEU A 204 3.29 6.74 26.00
CA LEU A 204 3.80 6.77 24.63
C LEU A 204 2.70 6.44 23.61
N ASP A 205 1.58 7.15 23.75
CA ASP A 205 0.35 6.92 22.98
C ASP A 205 0.61 6.99 21.47
N PRO A 206 -0.06 6.14 20.67
CA PRO A 206 0.05 6.21 19.22
C PRO A 206 -0.47 7.55 18.70
N VAL A 207 0.22 8.08 17.70
CA VAL A 207 -0.27 9.18 16.86
C VAL A 207 -0.84 8.54 15.60
N LEU A 208 -1.97 9.06 15.09
CA LEU A 208 -2.60 8.59 13.85
C LEU A 208 -1.81 9.02 12.61
N ALA A 209 -0.59 8.50 12.52
CA ALA A 209 0.35 8.72 11.44
C ALA A 209 1.29 7.50 11.31
N THR A 210 1.51 7.06 10.07
CA THR A 210 2.42 5.96 9.74
C THR A 210 3.37 6.35 8.63
N VAL A 211 4.52 5.69 8.59
CA VAL A 211 5.52 5.79 7.53
C VAL A 211 5.84 4.39 7.04
N ILE A 212 5.78 4.17 5.73
CA ILE A 212 6.09 2.91 5.07
C ILE A 212 7.34 3.13 4.24
N LEU A 213 8.37 2.33 4.50
CA LEU A 213 9.58 2.29 3.68
C LEU A 213 9.47 1.07 2.77
N GLU A 214 9.30 1.28 1.46
CA GLU A 214 9.03 0.23 0.48
C GLU A 214 10.26 -0.03 -0.37
N TYR A 215 10.92 -1.17 -0.16
CA TYR A 215 12.13 -1.56 -0.89
C TYR A 215 11.79 -2.60 -1.95
N ARG A 216 12.28 -2.43 -3.18
CA ARG A 216 12.23 -3.50 -4.19
C ARG A 216 13.17 -4.62 -3.78
N PHE A 217 12.77 -5.87 -4.02
CA PHE A 217 13.70 -6.98 -3.87
C PHE A 217 14.87 -6.83 -4.86
N PRO A 218 16.14 -6.93 -4.40
CA PRO A 218 17.29 -6.90 -5.28
C PRO A 218 17.27 -8.01 -6.33
N SER A 219 17.76 -7.68 -7.52
CA SER A 219 17.90 -8.60 -8.67
C SER A 219 19.01 -9.63 -8.52
N THR A 220 19.81 -9.53 -7.46
CA THR A 220 20.85 -10.53 -7.11
C THR A 220 20.26 -11.90 -6.75
N TYR A 221 18.95 -11.94 -6.44
CA TYR A 221 18.18 -13.17 -6.26
C TYR A 221 16.95 -13.14 -7.16
N THR A 222 16.58 -14.32 -7.66
CA THR A 222 15.33 -14.53 -8.39
C THR A 222 14.12 -14.51 -7.45
N SER A 223 12.92 -14.30 -8.00
CA SER A 223 11.67 -14.36 -7.22
C SER A 223 11.48 -15.69 -6.49
N LEU A 224 11.87 -16.81 -7.10
CA LEU A 224 11.85 -18.14 -6.46
C LEU A 224 12.80 -18.20 -5.25
N GLN A 225 14.01 -17.65 -5.37
CA GLN A 225 14.95 -17.61 -4.25
C GLN A 225 14.44 -16.74 -3.11
N TRP A 226 13.87 -15.56 -3.41
CA TRP A 226 13.24 -14.72 -2.39
C TRP A 226 12.08 -15.43 -1.71
N ALA A 227 11.15 -16.00 -2.48
CA ALA A 227 10.02 -16.75 -1.94
C ALA A 227 10.49 -17.92 -1.06
N THR A 228 11.55 -18.62 -1.46
CA THR A 228 12.12 -19.73 -0.67
C THR A 228 12.72 -19.24 0.65
N LEU A 229 13.50 -18.15 0.65
CA LEU A 229 14.09 -17.58 1.86
C LEU A 229 13.01 -17.13 2.86
N LEU A 230 11.99 -16.43 2.35
CA LEU A 230 10.89 -15.93 3.15
C LEU A 230 10.02 -17.06 3.68
N HIS A 231 9.70 -18.05 2.84
CA HIS A 231 8.92 -19.21 3.26
C HIS A 231 9.63 -20.05 4.33
N GLY A 232 10.96 -20.08 4.32
CA GLY A 232 11.75 -20.69 5.37
C GLY A 232 11.42 -20.19 6.79
N LEU A 233 10.93 -18.95 6.93
CA LEU A 233 10.53 -18.38 8.22
C LEU A 233 9.31 -19.10 8.83
N SER A 234 8.43 -19.70 8.03
CA SER A 234 7.27 -20.45 8.54
C SER A 234 7.67 -21.65 9.38
N ALA A 235 8.84 -22.24 9.11
CA ALA A 235 9.39 -23.36 9.88
C ALA A 235 10.13 -22.95 11.15
N VAL A 236 10.32 -21.65 11.40
CA VAL A 236 11.07 -21.13 12.55
C VAL A 236 10.12 -20.78 13.68
N ASP A 237 10.46 -21.20 14.89
CA ASP A 237 9.68 -20.86 16.08
C ASP A 237 9.66 -19.34 16.30
N LEU A 238 8.45 -18.77 16.28
CA LEU A 238 8.18 -17.38 16.61
C LEU A 238 7.64 -17.29 18.04
N PRO A 239 8.41 -16.74 18.99
CA PRO A 239 7.95 -16.61 20.37
C PRO A 239 6.73 -15.67 20.48
N ALA A 240 5.87 -15.94 21.45
CA ALA A 240 4.69 -15.11 21.73
C ALA A 240 5.03 -13.75 22.36
N SER A 241 6.22 -13.64 22.98
CA SER A 241 6.67 -12.45 23.70
C SER A 241 8.05 -11.99 23.21
N PRO A 242 8.36 -10.68 23.34
CA PRO A 242 9.70 -10.16 23.13
C PRO A 242 10.74 -10.86 24.01
N ALA A 243 11.96 -10.94 23.50
CA ALA A 243 13.12 -11.27 24.30
C ALA A 243 13.37 -10.18 25.35
N THR A 244 13.99 -10.55 26.47
CA THR A 244 14.38 -9.61 27.54
C THR A 244 15.87 -9.29 27.47
N GLY A 245 16.25 -8.06 27.78
CA GLY A 245 17.66 -7.67 27.82
C GLY A 245 18.30 -7.68 26.43
N THR A 246 19.33 -8.50 26.25
CA THR A 246 20.11 -8.62 25.01
C THR A 246 19.90 -9.95 24.28
N ASP A 247 18.96 -10.77 24.76
CA ASP A 247 18.63 -12.04 24.14
C ASP A 247 18.04 -11.84 22.73
N THR A 248 18.34 -12.75 21.82
CA THR A 248 17.84 -12.74 20.43
C THR A 248 17.08 -14.03 20.14
N THR A 249 15.98 -13.94 19.39
CA THR A 249 15.26 -15.12 18.92
C THR A 249 15.89 -15.65 17.63
N LEU A 250 15.78 -16.95 17.38
CA LEU A 250 16.22 -17.53 16.11
C LEU A 250 15.46 -16.90 14.93
N PHE A 251 14.14 -16.71 15.11
CA PHE A 251 13.28 -16.04 14.12
C PHE A 251 13.79 -14.64 13.78
N ALA A 252 14.03 -13.78 14.77
CA ALA A 252 14.50 -12.41 14.53
C ALA A 252 15.88 -12.40 13.87
N SER A 253 16.74 -13.36 14.21
CA SER A 253 18.06 -13.50 13.60
C SER A 253 17.97 -13.88 12.11
N GLN A 254 17.10 -14.85 11.75
CA GLN A 254 16.90 -15.23 10.35
C GLN A 254 16.19 -14.15 9.55
N LEU A 255 15.17 -13.51 10.12
CA LEU A 255 14.52 -12.36 9.49
C LEU A 255 15.52 -11.23 9.25
N GLN A 256 16.45 -10.99 10.19
CA GLN A 256 17.46 -9.96 10.00
C GLN A 256 18.36 -10.28 8.81
N LEU A 257 18.81 -11.54 8.65
CA LEU A 257 19.61 -11.95 7.50
C LEU A 257 18.91 -11.63 6.17
N ILE A 258 17.60 -11.89 6.08
CA ILE A 258 16.80 -11.55 4.89
C ILE A 258 16.72 -10.03 4.73
N THR A 259 16.37 -9.28 5.79
CA THR A 259 16.23 -7.82 5.71
C THR A 259 17.55 -7.13 5.32
N ASN A 260 18.69 -7.63 5.80
CA ASN A 260 20.01 -7.09 5.49
C ASN A 260 20.30 -7.15 3.99
N LEU A 261 19.90 -8.23 3.31
CA LEU A 261 20.08 -8.36 1.86
C LEU A 261 19.31 -7.29 1.06
N VAL A 262 18.27 -6.71 1.65
CA VAL A 262 17.41 -5.71 0.99
C VAL A 262 17.81 -4.29 1.35
N VAL A 263 18.09 -4.00 2.62
CA VAL A 263 18.22 -2.62 3.12
C VAL A 263 19.65 -2.13 3.32
N GLU A 264 20.64 -3.02 3.46
CA GLU A 264 22.02 -2.60 3.73
C GLU A 264 22.67 -1.96 2.49
N PRO A 265 23.75 -1.16 2.67
CA PRO A 265 24.52 -0.63 1.57
C PRO A 265 24.86 -1.65 0.49
N ASN A 266 24.73 -1.22 -0.76
CA ASN A 266 24.98 -2.02 -1.97
C ASN A 266 24.07 -3.24 -2.13
N ALA A 267 22.90 -3.27 -1.49
CA ALA A 267 21.87 -4.28 -1.74
C ALA A 267 21.57 -4.45 -3.23
N GLN A 268 21.54 -3.35 -4.01
CA GLN A 268 21.56 -3.39 -5.47
C GLN A 268 22.70 -2.53 -6.01
N ALA A 269 23.77 -3.19 -6.48
CA ALA A 269 24.90 -2.51 -7.09
C ALA A 269 24.46 -1.62 -8.26
N GLY A 270 25.00 -0.39 -8.30
CA GLY A 270 24.69 0.61 -9.34
C GLY A 270 23.51 1.51 -9.02
N ASN A 271 22.67 1.19 -8.04
CA ASN A 271 21.62 2.11 -7.61
C ASN A 271 22.22 3.34 -6.89
N PRO A 272 21.53 4.51 -6.96
CA PRO A 272 21.93 5.69 -6.20
C PRO A 272 21.94 5.46 -4.68
N SER A 273 22.50 6.44 -3.95
CA SER A 273 22.54 6.43 -2.48
C SER A 273 23.13 5.15 -1.90
N ASN A 274 24.34 4.79 -2.38
CA ASN A 274 25.07 3.60 -1.97
C ASN A 274 24.31 2.29 -2.24
N GLY A 275 23.69 2.18 -3.42
CA GLY A 275 23.02 0.96 -3.87
C GLY A 275 21.68 0.66 -3.19
N SER A 276 20.99 1.69 -2.70
CA SER A 276 19.68 1.55 -2.05
C SER A 276 18.63 0.97 -3.00
N THR A 277 17.80 0.07 -2.50
CA THR A 277 16.66 -0.51 -3.22
C THR A 277 15.32 0.16 -2.92
N ILE A 278 15.34 1.28 -2.19
CA ILE A 278 14.13 2.02 -1.86
C ILE A 278 13.36 2.37 -3.15
N ALA A 279 12.10 1.97 -3.21
CA ALA A 279 11.17 2.34 -4.26
C ALA A 279 10.49 3.65 -3.89
N HIS A 280 9.80 3.62 -2.74
CA HIS A 280 9.00 4.71 -2.25
C HIS A 280 9.09 4.80 -0.72
N VAL A 281 8.99 6.01 -0.21
CA VAL A 281 8.58 6.25 1.19
C VAL A 281 7.16 6.77 1.13
N ARG A 282 6.25 6.13 1.84
CA ARG A 282 4.83 6.51 1.88
C ARG A 282 4.43 6.91 3.29
N THR A 283 3.55 7.90 3.40
CA THR A 283 2.99 8.30 4.70
C THR A 283 1.48 8.30 4.63
N SER A 284 0.85 7.89 5.72
CA SER A 284 -0.61 7.89 5.89
C SER A 284 -0.90 8.54 7.24
N GLU A 285 -1.60 9.66 7.26
CA GLU A 285 -1.84 10.40 8.49
C GLU A 285 -3.10 11.27 8.44
N ILE A 286 -3.73 11.40 9.61
CA ILE A 286 -4.82 12.35 9.89
C ILE A 286 -4.44 13.30 11.03
N ALA A 287 -3.53 12.86 11.92
CA ALA A 287 -3.12 13.62 13.08
C ALA A 287 -2.34 14.91 12.77
N PHE A 288 -1.86 15.11 11.53
CA PHE A 288 -1.17 16.35 11.17
C PHE A 288 -2.09 17.37 10.50
N ASP A 289 -3.36 17.01 10.24
CA ASP A 289 -4.36 17.99 9.80
C ASP A 289 -4.59 19.05 10.89
N PRO A 290 -4.48 20.35 10.59
CA PRO A 290 -4.87 21.42 11.53
C PRO A 290 -6.38 21.46 11.83
N THR A 291 -7.21 20.83 11.00
CA THR A 291 -8.66 20.80 11.13
C THR A 291 -9.06 19.73 12.16
N PRO A 292 -9.90 20.05 13.16
CA PRO A 292 -10.38 19.06 14.12
C PRO A 292 -11.42 18.12 13.50
N ASP A 293 -11.57 16.92 14.07
CA ASP A 293 -12.68 16.01 13.75
C ASP A 293 -14.05 16.68 14.01
N PRO A 294 -15.10 16.36 13.22
CA PRO A 294 -15.12 15.35 12.16
C PRO A 294 -14.64 15.86 10.78
N ASP A 295 -14.23 17.12 10.68
CA ASP A 295 -13.86 17.78 9.42
C ASP A 295 -12.38 17.56 9.04
N ALA A 296 -11.62 16.87 9.88
CA ALA A 296 -10.25 16.47 9.58
C ALA A 296 -10.19 15.62 8.31
N GLN A 297 -9.11 15.76 7.55
CA GLN A 297 -8.85 14.90 6.41
C GLN A 297 -7.75 13.90 6.75
N TRP A 298 -7.90 12.69 6.26
CA TRP A 298 -6.77 11.79 6.11
C TRP A 298 -6.02 12.13 4.83
N GLU A 299 -4.70 12.01 4.86
CA GLU A 299 -3.84 12.21 3.70
C GLU A 299 -2.80 11.11 3.58
N PHE A 300 -2.64 10.63 2.35
CA PHE A 300 -1.57 9.77 1.92
C PHE A 300 -0.61 10.53 1.02
N ARG A 301 0.70 10.46 1.31
CA ARG A 301 1.75 11.08 0.49
C ARG A 301 2.78 10.04 0.07
N GLN A 302 3.39 10.26 -1.09
CA GLN A 302 4.43 9.41 -1.64
C GLN A 302 5.70 10.25 -1.87
N PHE A 303 6.84 9.66 -1.56
CA PHE A 303 8.15 10.27 -1.73
C PHE A 303 9.06 9.31 -2.48
N GLY A 304 9.81 9.84 -3.43
CA GLY A 304 10.83 9.13 -4.19
C GLY A 304 12.23 9.64 -3.85
N LEU A 305 13.23 8.77 -3.99
CA LEU A 305 14.61 9.18 -3.86
C LEU A 305 15.05 9.92 -5.14
N SER A 306 15.50 11.17 -4.98
CA SER A 306 16.05 11.98 -6.07
C SER A 306 17.47 12.40 -5.72
N CYS A 307 18.37 12.25 -6.69
CA CYS A 307 19.80 12.46 -6.49
C CYS A 307 20.34 13.52 -7.45
N ALA A 308 20.99 14.53 -6.89
CA ALA A 308 21.78 15.51 -7.63
C ALA A 308 23.26 15.25 -7.33
N CYS A 309 23.99 14.73 -8.32
CA CYS A 309 25.35 14.23 -8.16
C CYS A 309 25.44 13.19 -7.02
N ILE A 310 26.23 13.44 -5.98
CA ILE A 310 26.44 12.52 -4.85
C ILE A 310 25.41 12.68 -3.73
N LEU A 311 24.57 13.72 -3.76
CA LEU A 311 23.60 13.99 -2.70
C LEU A 311 22.21 13.51 -3.13
N CYS A 312 21.66 12.57 -2.38
CA CYS A 312 20.30 12.11 -2.53
C CYS A 312 19.39 12.69 -1.45
N GLN A 313 18.12 12.93 -1.79
CA GLN A 313 17.08 13.38 -0.87
C GLN A 313 15.74 12.77 -1.25
N LEU A 314 14.82 12.67 -0.29
CA LEU A 314 13.43 12.42 -0.60
C LEU A 314 12.80 13.68 -1.20
N ILE A 315 12.09 13.48 -2.30
CA ILE A 315 11.19 14.49 -2.86
C ILE A 315 9.78 13.92 -2.85
N GLN A 316 8.79 14.77 -2.62
CA GLN A 316 7.41 14.35 -2.80
C GLN A 316 7.15 14.13 -4.30
N THR A 317 6.57 13.00 -4.63
CA THR A 317 6.17 12.61 -5.99
C THR A 317 4.65 12.46 -6.04
N PRO A 318 4.03 12.46 -7.23
CA PRO A 318 2.64 12.06 -7.34
C PRO A 318 2.39 10.70 -6.67
N VAL A 319 1.20 10.54 -6.08
CA VAL A 319 0.76 9.27 -5.52
C VAL A 319 0.36 8.39 -6.68
N SER A 320 1.07 7.29 -6.86
CA SER A 320 0.91 6.49 -8.05
C SER A 320 -0.48 5.78 -8.06
N GLN A 321 -0.97 5.54 -9.28
CA GLN A 321 -2.36 5.19 -9.64
C GLN A 321 -3.48 6.14 -9.16
N THR A 322 -3.18 7.19 -8.39
CA THR A 322 -4.21 7.97 -7.69
C THR A 322 -4.37 9.35 -8.31
N PRO A 323 -5.50 9.63 -9.00
CA PRO A 323 -5.83 10.99 -9.41
C PRO A 323 -6.03 11.93 -8.21
N PRO A 324 -5.92 13.24 -8.41
CA PRO A 324 -6.18 14.19 -7.33
C PRO A 324 -7.63 14.13 -6.88
N THR A 325 -7.87 14.36 -5.59
CA THR A 325 -9.20 14.37 -4.97
C THR A 325 -10.23 15.22 -5.71
N ARG A 326 -9.83 16.37 -6.27
CA ARG A 326 -10.74 17.24 -7.06
C ARG A 326 -11.19 16.64 -8.39
N ALA A 327 -10.48 15.62 -8.88
CA ALA A 327 -10.87 14.85 -10.06
C ALA A 327 -11.83 13.71 -9.71
N ASN A 328 -12.32 13.63 -8.48
CA ASN A 328 -13.46 12.79 -8.16
C ASN A 328 -14.70 13.33 -8.92
N PRO A 329 -15.42 12.48 -9.69
CA PRO A 329 -16.67 12.90 -10.33
C PRO A 329 -17.67 13.38 -9.28
N THR A 330 -18.34 14.50 -9.55
CA THR A 330 -19.52 14.94 -8.77
C THR A 330 -20.76 14.83 -9.65
N PRO A 331 -21.97 14.71 -9.08
CA PRO A 331 -23.21 14.74 -9.86
C PRO A 331 -23.32 15.95 -10.81
N ASP A 332 -22.67 17.06 -10.47
CA ASP A 332 -22.68 18.31 -11.22
C ASP A 332 -21.49 18.50 -12.20
N ILE A 333 -20.49 17.60 -12.17
CA ILE A 333 -19.34 17.59 -13.10
C ILE A 333 -19.19 16.16 -13.65
N PRO A 334 -19.98 15.78 -14.67
CA PRO A 334 -20.14 14.37 -15.02
C PRO A 334 -18.95 13.80 -15.83
N ILE A 335 -18.14 14.66 -16.45
CA ILE A 335 -17.04 14.23 -17.33
C ILE A 335 -15.80 15.07 -16.98
N ASN A 336 -14.87 14.43 -16.29
CA ASN A 336 -13.50 14.89 -16.19
C ASN A 336 -12.59 13.85 -16.87
N SER A 337 -11.29 14.16 -16.99
CA SER A 337 -10.31 13.26 -17.60
C SER A 337 -10.27 11.86 -16.95
N VAL A 338 -10.68 11.71 -15.68
CA VAL A 338 -10.74 10.42 -14.98
C VAL A 338 -11.93 9.58 -15.45
N SER A 339 -13.12 10.17 -15.59
CA SER A 339 -14.28 9.46 -16.16
C SER A 339 -13.99 8.96 -17.58
N ASP A 340 -13.42 9.82 -18.43
CA ASP A 340 -13.03 9.45 -19.80
C ASP A 340 -11.98 8.33 -19.82
N PHE A 341 -11.00 8.40 -18.91
CA PHE A 341 -10.00 7.35 -18.74
C PHE A 341 -10.65 6.02 -18.33
N ILE A 342 -11.56 6.02 -17.36
CA ILE A 342 -12.25 4.80 -16.91
C ILE A 342 -13.03 4.16 -18.06
N VAL A 343 -13.73 4.96 -18.87
CA VAL A 343 -14.47 4.47 -20.04
C VAL A 343 -13.52 3.93 -21.11
N ALA A 344 -12.43 4.63 -21.39
CA ALA A 344 -11.46 4.24 -22.42
C ALA A 344 -10.66 2.98 -22.05
N HIS A 345 -10.43 2.74 -20.76
CA HIS A 345 -9.56 1.67 -20.25
C HIS A 345 -10.31 0.58 -19.47
N GLN A 346 -11.61 0.40 -19.71
CA GLN A 346 -12.43 -0.55 -18.97
C GLN A 346 -11.86 -1.99 -19.00
N VAL A 347 -11.24 -2.42 -20.10
CA VAL A 347 -10.67 -3.77 -20.23
C VAL A 347 -9.43 -3.92 -19.34
N GLU A 348 -8.53 -2.94 -19.36
CA GLU A 348 -7.32 -2.94 -18.53
C GLU A 348 -7.66 -2.73 -17.06
N ILE A 349 -8.72 -1.98 -16.74
CA ILE A 349 -9.22 -1.79 -15.38
C ILE A 349 -9.79 -3.09 -14.82
N LEU A 350 -10.57 -3.82 -15.60
CA LEU A 350 -11.08 -5.14 -15.20
C LEU A 350 -9.96 -6.14 -14.95
N ALA A 351 -8.88 -6.06 -15.74
CA ALA A 351 -7.69 -6.88 -15.56
C ALA A 351 -6.73 -6.36 -14.47
N LEU A 352 -7.00 -5.19 -13.87
CA LEU A 352 -6.08 -4.46 -12.97
C LEU A 352 -4.67 -4.27 -13.55
N ARG A 353 -4.60 -4.02 -14.86
CA ARG A 353 -3.35 -3.72 -15.60
C ARG A 353 -3.30 -2.30 -16.14
N HIS A 354 -4.30 -1.49 -15.83
CA HIS A 354 -4.32 -0.09 -16.23
C HIS A 354 -3.20 0.69 -15.55
N ILE A 355 -2.70 1.71 -16.25
CA ILE A 355 -1.75 2.67 -15.70
C ILE A 355 -2.37 4.05 -15.85
N VAL A 356 -2.72 4.69 -14.74
CA VAL A 356 -3.13 6.10 -14.76
C VAL A 356 -1.94 6.95 -15.24
N PRO A 357 -2.10 7.74 -16.32
CA PRO A 357 -1.02 8.57 -16.85
C PRO A 357 -0.49 9.54 -15.80
N THR A 358 0.82 9.80 -15.79
CA THR A 358 1.46 10.69 -14.81
C THR A 358 0.80 12.08 -14.76
N SER A 359 0.34 12.60 -15.90
CA SER A 359 -0.38 13.89 -16.01
C SER A 359 -1.76 13.91 -15.33
N MET A 360 -2.25 12.77 -14.87
CA MET A 360 -3.53 12.64 -14.16
C MET A 360 -3.35 12.35 -12.67
N LEU A 361 -2.12 12.15 -12.19
CA LEU A 361 -1.86 11.78 -10.80
C LEU A 361 -1.88 13.00 -9.87
N GLY A 362 -2.40 12.80 -8.66
CA GLY A 362 -2.43 13.81 -7.61
C GLY A 362 -1.14 13.82 -6.79
N GLY A 363 -0.79 14.98 -6.22
CA GLY A 363 0.37 15.11 -5.32
C GLY A 363 0.19 14.44 -3.96
N SER A 364 -1.07 14.23 -3.55
CA SER A 364 -1.48 13.47 -2.37
C SER A 364 -2.85 12.83 -2.62
N SER A 365 -3.19 11.85 -1.79
CA SER A 365 -4.51 11.22 -1.78
C SER A 365 -5.22 11.58 -0.49
N LEU A 366 -6.36 12.27 -0.58
CA LEU A 366 -7.13 12.70 0.58
C LEU A 366 -8.34 11.80 0.82
N SER A 367 -8.88 11.78 2.02
CA SER A 367 -10.22 11.28 2.32
C SER A 367 -10.75 11.97 3.57
N PRO A 368 -12.07 12.14 3.72
CA PRO A 368 -12.64 12.62 4.98
C PRO A 368 -12.26 11.72 6.16
N SER A 369 -12.28 12.27 7.37
CA SER A 369 -12.16 11.49 8.61
C SER A 369 -13.19 10.36 8.62
N PRO A 370 -12.88 9.19 9.23
CA PRO A 370 -13.86 8.13 9.45
C PRO A 370 -15.13 8.58 10.19
N ASP A 371 -15.01 9.64 11.00
CA ASP A 371 -16.13 10.22 11.77
C ASP A 371 -16.91 11.28 10.96
N SER A 372 -16.47 11.57 9.72
CA SER A 372 -17.14 12.50 8.82
C SER A 372 -18.43 11.91 8.23
N THR A 373 -19.40 12.78 7.98
CA THR A 373 -20.58 12.45 7.16
C THR A 373 -20.36 12.68 5.68
N ASP A 374 -19.23 13.29 5.30
CA ASP A 374 -18.92 13.54 3.89
C ASP A 374 -18.67 12.21 3.17
N PRO A 375 -19.14 12.08 1.93
CA PRO A 375 -18.94 10.85 1.18
C PRO A 375 -17.46 10.63 0.90
N VAL A 376 -16.99 9.40 1.15
CA VAL A 376 -15.62 8.98 0.83
C VAL A 376 -15.37 9.11 -0.69
N ILE A 377 -14.12 9.37 -1.08
CA ILE A 377 -13.75 9.54 -2.48
C ILE A 377 -14.05 8.25 -3.27
N TRP A 378 -14.52 8.39 -4.51
CA TRP A 378 -15.08 7.35 -5.38
C TRP A 378 -16.42 6.74 -4.94
N ALA A 379 -16.87 6.98 -3.70
CA ALA A 379 -18.22 6.64 -3.25
C ALA A 379 -19.26 7.66 -3.74
N ALA A 380 -18.89 8.94 -3.77
CA ALA A 380 -19.75 10.04 -4.26
C ALA A 380 -19.90 10.08 -5.79
N ALA A 381 -19.04 9.36 -6.51
CA ALA A 381 -18.94 9.44 -7.94
C ALA A 381 -20.05 8.62 -8.63
N PRO A 382 -20.88 9.23 -9.50
CA PRO A 382 -21.68 8.44 -10.43
C PRO A 382 -20.74 7.53 -11.22
N ASN A 383 -21.11 6.27 -11.38
CA ASN A 383 -20.35 5.38 -12.23
C ASN A 383 -20.24 6.00 -13.65
N PRO A 384 -19.02 6.19 -14.20
CA PRO A 384 -18.81 6.99 -15.40
C PRO A 384 -19.36 6.32 -16.67
N LEU A 385 -19.63 5.01 -16.63
CA LEU A 385 -20.30 4.34 -17.72
C LEU A 385 -21.78 4.83 -17.78
N PRO A 386 -22.51 4.74 -18.91
CA PRO A 386 -23.97 5.04 -18.96
C PRO A 386 -24.86 3.91 -18.43
N VAL A 387 -25.82 4.19 -17.54
CA VAL A 387 -26.79 3.16 -17.08
C VAL A 387 -27.65 2.75 -18.29
N PRO A 388 -27.73 1.46 -18.64
CA PRO A 388 -28.57 1.02 -19.74
C PRO A 388 -30.05 1.28 -19.44
N ASP A 389 -30.88 1.47 -20.48
CA ASP A 389 -32.33 1.52 -20.31
C ASP A 389 -32.84 0.11 -19.92
N PRO A 390 -33.52 -0.05 -18.76
CA PRO A 390 -34.05 -1.35 -18.34
C PRO A 390 -35.09 -1.93 -19.31
N MET A 391 -35.70 -1.10 -20.17
CA MET A 391 -36.63 -1.56 -21.22
C MET A 391 -35.93 -1.92 -22.53
N ALA A 392 -34.65 -1.57 -22.69
CA ALA A 392 -33.86 -1.86 -23.89
C ALA A 392 -33.10 -3.19 -23.83
N LEU A 393 -32.98 -3.78 -22.64
CA LEU A 393 -32.26 -5.03 -22.38
C LEU A 393 -33.18 -6.09 -21.78
N SER A 394 -32.81 -7.36 -21.93
CA SER A 394 -33.43 -8.40 -21.11
C SER A 394 -33.07 -8.19 -19.63
N PRO A 395 -33.88 -8.69 -18.66
CA PRO A 395 -33.54 -8.56 -17.24
C PRO A 395 -32.16 -9.10 -16.88
N SER A 396 -31.71 -10.20 -17.50
CA SER A 396 -30.37 -10.77 -17.28
C SER A 396 -29.26 -9.89 -17.88
N ASP A 397 -29.49 -9.31 -19.05
CA ASP A 397 -28.49 -8.42 -19.68
C ASP A 397 -28.40 -7.09 -18.93
N TYR A 398 -29.51 -6.60 -18.40
CA TYR A 398 -29.55 -5.43 -17.53
C TYR A 398 -28.79 -5.68 -16.22
N ASP A 399 -29.02 -6.82 -15.55
CA ASP A 399 -28.27 -7.23 -14.37
C ASP A 399 -26.76 -7.33 -14.65
N ALA A 400 -26.39 -8.01 -15.74
CA ALA A 400 -25.00 -8.15 -16.15
C ALA A 400 -24.33 -6.79 -16.42
N ALA A 401 -25.06 -5.86 -17.05
CA ALA A 401 -24.56 -4.51 -17.30
C ALA A 401 -24.39 -3.72 -15.99
N LEU A 402 -25.32 -3.79 -15.04
CA LEU A 402 -25.16 -3.16 -13.73
C LEU A 402 -23.94 -3.70 -12.96
N ARG A 403 -23.75 -5.03 -12.98
CA ARG A 403 -22.58 -5.69 -12.39
C ARG A 403 -21.27 -5.29 -13.06
N PHE A 404 -21.23 -5.27 -14.38
CA PHE A 404 -20.06 -4.84 -15.16
C PHE A 404 -19.65 -3.41 -14.79
N ARG A 405 -20.63 -2.51 -14.71
CA ARG A 405 -20.40 -1.12 -14.32
C ARG A 405 -19.77 -1.04 -12.94
N ALA A 406 -20.42 -1.65 -11.94
CA ALA A 406 -19.93 -1.66 -10.57
C ALA A 406 -18.50 -2.17 -10.50
N LEU A 407 -18.19 -3.22 -11.28
CA LEU A 407 -16.88 -3.83 -11.35
C LEU A 407 -15.78 -2.90 -11.86
N VAL A 408 -16.02 -2.23 -12.99
CA VAL A 408 -15.05 -1.29 -13.57
C VAL A 408 -14.74 -0.15 -12.60
N ARG A 409 -15.79 0.47 -12.02
CA ARG A 409 -15.63 1.56 -11.05
C ARG A 409 -14.86 1.09 -9.81
N HIS A 410 -15.26 -0.05 -9.27
CA HIS A 410 -14.67 -0.63 -8.09
C HIS A 410 -13.18 -0.96 -8.31
N ASN A 411 -12.81 -1.62 -9.41
CA ASN A 411 -11.43 -1.98 -9.73
C ASN A 411 -10.54 -0.76 -9.92
N PHE A 412 -11.07 0.31 -10.52
CA PHE A 412 -10.38 1.59 -10.57
C PHE A 412 -10.20 2.15 -9.16
N ALA A 413 -11.27 2.26 -8.38
CA ALA A 413 -11.24 2.85 -7.04
C ALA A 413 -10.30 2.10 -6.09
N ILE A 414 -10.35 0.76 -6.02
CA ILE A 414 -9.47 -0.04 -5.15
C ILE A 414 -7.99 -0.03 -5.60
N SER A 415 -7.70 0.42 -6.82
CA SER A 415 -6.34 0.67 -7.30
C SER A 415 -5.78 2.02 -6.84
N THR A 416 -6.63 2.91 -6.34
CA THR A 416 -6.23 4.21 -5.79
C THR A 416 -6.02 4.15 -4.27
N CYS A 417 -5.18 5.03 -3.72
CA CYS A 417 -4.88 5.03 -2.28
C CYS A 417 -6.12 5.35 -1.42
N ASN A 418 -6.91 6.35 -1.78
CA ASN A 418 -8.14 6.73 -1.08
C ASN A 418 -9.27 5.70 -1.22
N GLY A 419 -9.39 5.01 -2.35
CA GLY A 419 -10.32 3.91 -2.47
C GLY A 419 -9.90 2.71 -1.63
N CYS A 420 -8.65 2.24 -1.78
CA CYS A 420 -8.11 1.10 -1.04
C CYS A 420 -8.10 1.32 0.47
N HIS A 421 -7.68 2.50 0.94
CA HIS A 421 -7.68 2.82 2.37
C HIS A 421 -9.05 3.22 2.90
N GLY A 422 -10.02 3.48 2.03
CA GLY A 422 -11.37 3.91 2.38
C GLY A 422 -12.40 2.78 2.33
N ILE A 423 -13.54 3.08 1.72
CA ILE A 423 -14.74 2.23 1.80
C ILE A 423 -14.71 1.03 0.84
N GLU A 424 -13.90 1.05 -0.22
CA GLU A 424 -13.81 -0.08 -1.17
C GLU A 424 -13.31 -1.39 -0.53
N THR A 425 -12.65 -1.25 0.62
CA THR A 425 -12.17 -2.37 1.44
C THR A 425 -12.85 -2.41 2.81
N ASN A 426 -13.91 -1.62 3.02
CA ASN A 426 -14.59 -1.40 4.29
C ASN A 426 -13.61 -1.12 5.44
N ASN A 427 -12.63 -0.24 5.19
CA ASN A 427 -11.57 0.02 6.14
C ASN A 427 -12.01 0.97 7.26
N THR A 428 -12.67 0.41 8.27
CA THR A 428 -13.08 1.11 9.49
C THR A 428 -11.93 1.32 10.48
N ASN A 429 -10.72 0.87 10.17
CA ASN A 429 -9.54 0.97 11.04
C ASN A 429 -8.84 2.34 10.90
N GLN A 430 -9.64 3.41 10.98
CA GLN A 430 -9.21 4.80 10.79
C GLN A 430 -8.41 5.03 9.50
N LEU A 431 -8.81 4.37 8.40
CA LEU A 431 -8.12 4.41 7.11
C LEU A 431 -6.70 3.82 7.12
N PHE A 432 -6.33 3.02 8.13
CA PHE A 432 -5.05 2.30 8.20
C PHE A 432 -5.22 0.80 7.94
N HIS A 433 -4.46 0.25 6.99
CA HIS A 433 -4.36 -1.21 6.85
C HIS A 433 -3.53 -1.85 7.98
N ILE A 434 -2.53 -1.13 8.51
CA ILE A 434 -1.77 -1.48 9.72
C ILE A 434 -1.79 -0.26 10.63
N ALA A 435 -2.62 -0.30 11.68
CA ALA A 435 -2.82 0.85 12.55
C ALA A 435 -1.61 1.11 13.47
N PRO A 436 -1.34 2.38 13.82
CA PRO A 436 -0.47 2.74 14.94
C PRO A 436 -0.84 1.96 16.21
N ARG A 437 0.18 1.61 17.01
CA ARG A 437 0.02 0.76 18.21
C ARG A 437 0.60 1.41 19.46
N GLY A 438 0.08 1.03 20.62
CA GLY A 438 0.69 1.31 21.92
C GLY A 438 1.99 0.50 22.11
N ALA A 439 2.84 0.91 23.05
CA ALA A 439 4.19 0.34 23.19
C ALA A 439 4.19 -1.17 23.51
N THR A 440 3.13 -1.66 24.14
CA THR A 440 2.99 -3.06 24.57
C THR A 440 1.94 -3.83 23.78
N THR A 441 1.34 -3.24 22.75
CA THR A 441 0.30 -3.91 21.95
C THR A 441 0.83 -4.23 20.55
N THR A 442 0.18 -5.18 19.90
CA THR A 442 0.42 -5.49 18.48
C THR A 442 -0.44 -4.56 17.63
N SER A 443 0.04 -4.13 16.46
CA SER A 443 -0.77 -3.36 15.52
C SER A 443 -2.03 -4.12 15.08
N THR A 444 -3.16 -3.42 15.09
CA THR A 444 -4.42 -3.87 14.52
C THR A 444 -4.35 -3.78 12.99
N LEU A 445 -4.89 -4.79 12.31
CA LEU A 445 -5.03 -4.81 10.86
C LEU A 445 -6.45 -4.38 10.47
N SER A 446 -6.61 -3.74 9.32
CA SER A 446 -7.93 -3.61 8.70
C SER A 446 -8.49 -5.01 8.37
N SER A 447 -9.81 -5.15 8.31
CA SER A 447 -10.48 -6.39 7.88
C SER A 447 -9.98 -6.90 6.52
N PHE A 448 -9.62 -6.00 5.59
CA PHE A 448 -9.15 -6.35 4.26
C PHE A 448 -7.79 -7.08 4.26
N VAL A 449 -6.74 -6.47 4.82
CA VAL A 449 -5.39 -7.09 4.87
C VAL A 449 -5.21 -8.12 5.97
N GLY A 450 -6.09 -8.11 6.98
CA GLY A 450 -6.17 -9.10 8.04
C GLY A 450 -7.19 -10.19 7.72
N LEU A 451 -7.28 -11.21 8.58
CA LEU A 451 -8.45 -12.10 8.61
C LEU A 451 -9.12 -12.01 9.97
N LEU A 452 -10.45 -12.06 9.99
CA LEU A 452 -11.26 -12.11 11.20
C LEU A 452 -11.15 -13.46 11.94
N SER A 453 -10.48 -14.45 11.35
CA SER A 453 -10.25 -15.80 11.89
C SER A 453 -8.99 -16.41 11.29
N PRO A 454 -8.38 -17.45 11.91
CA PRO A 454 -7.30 -18.21 11.30
C PRO A 454 -7.69 -18.68 9.89
N LEU A 455 -6.71 -18.82 8.99
CA LEU A 455 -6.93 -19.48 7.71
C LEU A 455 -7.51 -20.88 7.97
N GLN A 456 -8.79 -21.06 7.68
CA GLN A 456 -9.43 -22.37 7.65
C GLN A 456 -9.50 -22.80 6.19
N SER A 457 -8.97 -23.98 5.92
CA SER A 457 -9.05 -24.64 4.63
C SER A 457 -9.61 -26.04 4.84
N ASP A 458 -10.61 -26.42 4.06
CA ASP A 458 -11.19 -27.76 4.13
C ASP A 458 -10.21 -28.83 3.58
N ASP A 459 -9.21 -28.41 2.78
CA ASP A 459 -8.25 -29.27 2.08
C ASP A 459 -6.82 -28.69 1.90
N GLY A 460 -6.52 -27.52 2.48
CA GLY A 460 -5.25 -26.81 2.26
C GLY A 460 -5.20 -25.94 1.00
N HIS A 461 -6.26 -25.90 0.18
CA HIS A 461 -6.30 -25.25 -1.14
C HIS A 461 -7.50 -24.31 -1.37
N GLN A 462 -8.44 -24.22 -0.43
CA GLN A 462 -9.56 -23.27 -0.49
C GLN A 462 -9.69 -22.46 0.81
N ALA A 463 -9.93 -21.15 0.73
CA ALA A 463 -10.30 -20.37 1.91
C ALA A 463 -11.81 -20.46 2.15
N THR A 464 -12.20 -20.74 3.40
CA THR A 464 -13.61 -20.83 3.79
C THR A 464 -14.21 -19.51 4.27
N ASN A 465 -13.41 -18.44 4.34
CA ASN A 465 -13.83 -17.12 4.80
C ASN A 465 -13.45 -16.00 3.81
N SER A 466 -14.27 -14.95 3.78
CA SER A 466 -14.05 -13.74 3.01
C SER A 466 -14.66 -12.53 3.71
N VAL A 467 -14.09 -11.35 3.49
CA VAL A 467 -14.71 -10.07 3.85
C VAL A 467 -15.63 -9.65 2.71
N ALA A 468 -16.91 -9.49 3.01
CA ALA A 468 -17.87 -8.89 2.09
C ALA A 468 -17.85 -7.37 2.25
N VAL A 469 -17.76 -6.65 1.13
CA VAL A 469 -17.82 -5.19 1.07
C VAL A 469 -18.91 -4.81 0.09
N THR A 470 -19.91 -4.08 0.58
CA THR A 470 -20.96 -3.54 -0.27
C THR A 470 -20.41 -2.41 -1.15
N ASP A 471 -20.78 -2.40 -2.42
CA ASP A 471 -20.40 -1.33 -3.35
C ASP A 471 -20.87 0.04 -2.83
N PRO A 472 -19.95 0.99 -2.59
CA PRO A 472 -20.28 2.27 -1.96
C PRO A 472 -21.08 3.21 -2.87
N ALA A 473 -21.08 2.97 -4.19
CA ALA A 473 -21.88 3.74 -5.15
C ALA A 473 -23.36 3.34 -5.17
N SER A 474 -23.83 2.56 -4.18
CA SER A 474 -25.23 2.13 -4.03
C SER A 474 -25.79 1.43 -5.28
N THR A 475 -24.97 0.61 -5.94
CA THR A 475 -25.44 -0.22 -7.05
C THR A 475 -26.22 -1.41 -6.51
N PHE A 476 -27.50 -1.45 -6.88
CA PHE A 476 -28.32 -2.65 -6.74
C PHE A 476 -28.21 -3.45 -8.03
N ASP A 477 -28.25 -4.77 -7.90
CA ASP A 477 -28.36 -5.66 -9.03
C ASP A 477 -29.78 -5.59 -9.65
N GLY A 478 -30.00 -6.31 -10.75
CA GLY A 478 -31.30 -6.33 -11.43
C GLY A 478 -32.46 -6.88 -10.58
N LEU A 479 -32.16 -7.45 -9.41
CA LEU A 479 -33.11 -7.98 -8.42
C LEU A 479 -33.30 -7.04 -7.22
N GLY A 480 -32.63 -5.89 -7.19
CA GLY A 480 -32.70 -4.94 -6.08
C GLY A 480 -31.85 -5.32 -4.86
N SER A 481 -30.91 -6.25 -5.00
CA SER A 481 -29.95 -6.60 -3.94
C SER A 481 -28.66 -5.79 -4.07
N PRO A 482 -28.02 -5.36 -2.96
CA PRO A 482 -26.74 -4.67 -3.04
C PRO A 482 -25.68 -5.52 -3.74
N ILE A 483 -24.87 -4.90 -4.59
CA ILE A 483 -23.68 -5.57 -5.15
C ILE A 483 -22.59 -5.61 -4.07
N GLU A 484 -22.01 -6.79 -3.85
CA GLU A 484 -20.95 -7.02 -2.87
C GLU A 484 -19.69 -7.54 -3.54
N PHE A 485 -18.53 -7.13 -3.02
CA PHE A 485 -17.21 -7.63 -3.37
C PHE A 485 -16.68 -8.50 -2.23
N LEU A 486 -16.23 -9.72 -2.55
CA LEU A 486 -15.68 -10.65 -1.56
C LEU A 486 -14.15 -10.70 -1.65
N TYR A 487 -13.47 -10.45 -0.53
CA TYR A 487 -12.01 -10.48 -0.42
C TYR A 487 -11.49 -11.53 0.54
N ASN A 488 -10.34 -12.10 0.20
CA ASN A 488 -9.45 -12.73 1.16
C ASN A 488 -8.00 -12.42 0.80
N GLU A 489 -7.51 -11.29 1.31
CA GLU A 489 -6.19 -10.78 0.92
C GLU A 489 -5.05 -11.71 1.34
N PRO A 490 -5.03 -12.25 2.57
CA PRO A 490 -3.96 -13.17 2.95
C PRO A 490 -3.97 -14.45 2.11
N TRP A 491 -5.14 -14.96 1.74
CA TRP A 491 -5.24 -16.13 0.88
C TRP A 491 -4.77 -15.84 -0.55
N ARG A 492 -5.23 -14.75 -1.16
CA ARG A 492 -4.81 -14.33 -2.50
C ARG A 492 -3.28 -14.22 -2.57
N ARG A 493 -2.68 -13.53 -1.61
CA ARG A 493 -1.22 -13.37 -1.55
C ARG A 493 -0.52 -14.70 -1.28
N SER A 494 -1.08 -15.56 -0.44
CA SER A 494 -0.58 -16.93 -0.26
C SER A 494 -0.57 -17.69 -1.58
N CYS A 495 -1.62 -17.57 -2.41
CA CYS A 495 -1.68 -18.24 -3.70
C CYS A 495 -0.59 -17.75 -4.67
N GLU A 496 -0.28 -16.45 -4.68
CA GLU A 496 0.85 -15.92 -5.46
C GLU A 496 2.21 -16.42 -4.95
N ILE A 497 2.38 -16.57 -3.63
CA ILE A 497 3.60 -17.18 -3.08
C ILE A 497 3.72 -18.64 -3.51
N ARG A 498 2.61 -19.40 -3.43
CA ARG A 498 2.54 -20.79 -3.90
C ARG A 498 2.88 -20.91 -5.37
N ARG A 499 2.34 -20.02 -6.22
CA ARG A 499 2.68 -19.94 -7.64
C ARG A 499 4.18 -19.80 -7.86
N ILE A 500 4.82 -18.87 -7.16
CA ILE A 500 6.26 -18.63 -7.32
C ILE A 500 7.05 -19.87 -6.88
N LEU A 501 6.66 -20.50 -5.76
CA LEU A 501 7.30 -21.71 -5.24
C LEU A 501 7.07 -22.95 -6.14
N ASP A 502 5.97 -22.98 -6.90
CA ASP A 502 5.67 -23.97 -7.93
C ASP A 502 6.41 -23.69 -9.26
N GLY A 503 7.23 -22.63 -9.32
CA GLY A 503 8.02 -22.24 -10.50
C GLY A 503 7.28 -21.36 -11.50
N GLY A 504 6.09 -20.87 -11.17
CA GLY A 504 5.33 -19.95 -12.01
C GLY A 504 6.01 -18.59 -12.13
N THR A 505 6.06 -18.04 -13.34
CA THR A 505 6.73 -16.75 -13.64
C THR A 505 5.78 -15.61 -13.98
N VAL A 506 4.51 -15.92 -14.29
CA VAL A 506 3.46 -14.95 -14.61
C VAL A 506 2.50 -14.89 -13.44
N ALA A 507 2.18 -13.69 -12.95
CA ALA A 507 1.22 -13.50 -11.86
C ALA A 507 -0.14 -14.14 -12.18
N PHE A 508 -0.74 -14.86 -11.22
CA PHE A 508 -2.04 -15.52 -11.39
C PHE A 508 -3.19 -14.60 -10.98
N THR A 509 -2.99 -13.82 -9.92
CA THR A 509 -3.82 -12.67 -9.56
C THR A 509 -3.07 -11.38 -9.84
N ALA A 510 -3.80 -10.29 -10.06
CA ALA A 510 -3.20 -8.98 -9.91
C ALA A 510 -2.91 -8.73 -8.41
N ALA A 511 -2.33 -7.58 -8.09
CA ALA A 511 -2.13 -7.15 -6.72
C ALA A 511 -2.94 -5.84 -6.50
N THR A 512 -3.66 -5.68 -5.38
CA THR A 512 -4.34 -4.42 -5.00
C THR A 512 -3.44 -3.47 -4.22
N GLY A 513 -3.74 -2.16 -4.27
CA GLY A 513 -3.03 -1.15 -3.49
C GLY A 513 -1.59 -0.98 -3.96
N HIS A 514 -1.38 -1.06 -5.29
CA HIS A 514 -0.06 -0.99 -5.94
C HIS A 514 0.31 0.39 -6.43
N ASN A 515 1.61 0.49 -6.73
CA ASN A 515 2.35 1.73 -6.72
C ASN A 515 1.59 2.84 -7.37
#